data_AF-A0A257GWY0-F1
#
_entry.id   AF-A0A257GWY0-F1
#
_cell.length_a   1.000
_cell.length_b   1.000
_cell.length_c   1.000
_cell.angle_alpha   90.00
_cell.angle_beta   90.00
_cell.angle_gamma   90.00
#
_symmetry.space_group_name_H-M   'P 1'
#
loop_
_entity.id
_entity.type
_entity.pdbx_description
1 polymer ?
#
loop_
_entity_poly.entity_id
_entity_poly.type
_entity_poly.pdbx_seq_one_letter_code
_entity_poly.pdbx_strand_id
1 'polypeptide(L)' 'QFWQIHRSTIVNLAAVQSVHRHALGRMSIILKGRPERLTVSQTFQSRFKLS' A
#
# COMPACT_ATOMS: atom_id res chain seq x y z
N GLN A 1 -8.97 -9.58 3.82
CA GLN A 1 -9.61 -8.24 3.75
C GLN A 1 -9.07 -7.51 2.53
N PHE A 2 -9.90 -6.68 1.88
CA PHE A 2 -9.51 -5.91 0.70
C PHE A 2 -9.52 -4.42 0.99
N TRP A 3 -8.42 -3.72 0.69
CA TRP A 3 -8.28 -2.29 0.96
C TRP A 3 -8.04 -1.52 -0.33
N GLN A 4 -8.73 -0.40 -0.48
CA GLN A 4 -8.44 0.57 -1.53
C GLN A 4 -7.14 1.32 -1.18
N ILE A 5 -6.23 1.41 -2.15
CA ILE A 5 -4.92 2.10 -2.02
C ILE A 5 -4.74 3.25 -3.02
N HIS A 6 -5.58 3.30 -4.05
CA HIS A 6 -5.68 4.35 -5.05
C HIS A 6 -7.13 4.42 -5.53
N ARG A 7 -7.56 5.53 -6.15
CA ARG A 7 -8.96 5.74 -6.59
C ARG A 7 -9.54 4.60 -7.44
N SER A 8 -8.67 3.85 -8.13
CA SER A 8 -9.03 2.74 -9.03
C SER A 8 -8.30 1.43 -8.67
N THR A 9 -7.81 1.29 -7.43
CA THR A 9 -7.00 0.13 -7.05
C THR A 9 -7.37 -0.37 -5.66
N ILE A 10 -7.76 -1.66 -5.59
CA ILE A 10 -8.03 -2.40 -4.37
C ILE A 10 -7.05 -3.57 -4.30
N VAL A 11 -6.51 -3.84 -3.11
CA VAL A 11 -5.54 -4.94 -2.89
C VAL A 11 -6.03 -5.87 -1.78
N ASN A 12 -5.72 -7.16 -1.95
CA ASN A 12 -5.89 -8.15 -0.88
C ASN A 12 -4.76 -7.97 0.15
N LEU A 13 -5.10 -7.66 1.39
CA LEU A 13 -4.10 -7.51 2.45
C LEU A 13 -3.29 -8.78 2.70
N ALA A 14 -3.87 -9.96 2.51
CA ALA A 14 -3.14 -11.22 2.67
C ALA A 14 -2.04 -11.42 1.61
N ALA A 15 -2.14 -10.71 0.48
CA ALA A 15 -1.16 -10.74 -0.60
C ALA A 15 -0.06 -9.67 -0.44
N VAL A 16 -0.17 -8.76 0.53
CA VAL A 16 0.87 -7.75 0.79
C VAL A 16 2.08 -8.43 1.42
N GLN A 17 3.26 -8.19 0.86
CA GLN A 17 4.54 -8.66 1.39
C GLN A 17 5.15 -7.63 2.34
N SER A 18 5.20 -6.37 1.92
CA SER A 18 5.78 -5.28 2.70
C SER A 18 5.11 -3.95 2.41
N VAL A 19 5.18 -3.04 3.37
CA VAL A 19 4.79 -1.63 3.25
C VAL A 19 6.04 -0.79 3.46
N HIS A 20 6.31 0.13 2.54
CA HIS A 20 7.44 1.05 2.59
C HIS A 20 6.94 2.48 2.77
N ARG A 21 7.48 3.18 3.78
CA ARG A 21 7.37 4.63 3.92
C ARG A 21 8.63 5.26 3.35
N HIS A 22 8.46 6.24 2.49
CA HIS A 22 9.55 6.98 1.86
C HIS A 22 9.65 8.37 2.46
N ALA A 23 10.65 9.13 2.02
CA ALA A 23 10.75 10.56 2.32
C ALA A 23 9.46 11.31 1.93
N LEU A 24 9.18 12.39 2.66
CA LEU A 24 8.03 13.27 2.42
C LEU A 24 6.65 12.59 2.55
N GLY A 25 6.56 11.50 3.33
CA GLY A 25 5.28 10.85 3.63
C GLY A 25 4.69 10.04 2.47
N ARG A 26 5.47 9.71 1.43
CA ARG A 26 4.99 8.78 0.38
C ARG A 26 4.99 7.35 0.92
N MET A 27 4.01 6.56 0.48
CA MET A 27 3.91 5.15 0.84
C MET A 27 3.77 4.27 -0.39
N SER A 28 4.34 3.08 -0.34
CA SER A 28 4.16 2.04 -1.37
C SER A 28 4.09 0.65 -0.75
N ILE A 29 3.46 -0.29 -1.43
CA ILE A 29 3.43 -1.70 -1.04
C ILE A 29 4.09 -2.58 -2.09
N ILE A 30 4.57 -3.75 -1.67
CA ILE A 30 4.99 -4.84 -2.55
C ILE A 30 4.04 -6.02 -2.32
N LEU A 31 3.64 -6.70 -3.40
CA LEU A 31 2.81 -7.90 -3.32
C LEU A 31 3.68 -9.16 -3.40
N LYS A 32 3.24 -10.22 -2.73
CA LYS A 32 3.89 -11.53 -2.76
C LYS A 32 3.96 -12.04 -4.21
N GLY A 33 5.15 -12.45 -4.64
CA GLY A 33 5.38 -13.00 -5.97
C GLY A 33 5.32 -11.97 -7.11
N ARG A 34 5.33 -10.67 -6.82
CA ARG A 34 5.41 -9.61 -7.84
C ARG A 34 6.56 -8.65 -7.57
N PRO A 35 7.31 -8.24 -8.62
CA PRO A 35 8.41 -7.29 -8.47
C PRO A 35 7.94 -5.83 -8.39
N GLU A 36 6.69 -5.55 -8.77
CA GLU A 36 6.16 -4.19 -8.84
C GLU A 36 5.92 -3.56 -7.45
N ARG A 37 6.23 -2.27 -7.34
CA ARG A 37 5.83 -1.43 -6.19
C ARG A 37 4.57 -0.65 -6.54
N LEU A 38 3.53 -0.83 -5.75
CA LEU A 38 2.28 -0.09 -5.91
C LEU A 38 2.27 1.10 -4.95
N THR A 39 2.12 2.31 -5.48
CA THR A 39 2.03 3.52 -4.66
C THR A 39 0.68 3.59 -3.95
N VAL A 40 0.69 3.99 -2.69
CA VAL A 40 -0.52 4.26 -1.89
C VAL A 40 -0.78 5.76 -1.90
N SER A 41 -1.94 6.20 -2.43
CA SER A 41 -2.32 7.61 -2.39
C SER A 41 -2.51 8.09 -0.96
N GLN A 42 -2.16 9.35 -0.70
CA GLN A 42 -2.21 9.97 0.61
C GLN A 42 -3.56 9.77 1.34
N THR A 43 -4.69 9.91 0.62
CA THR A 43 -6.05 9.71 1.14
C THR A 43 -6.27 8.33 1.77
N PHE A 44 -5.56 7.29 1.32
CA PHE A 44 -5.70 5.92 1.79
C PHE A 44 -4.59 5.50 2.78
N GLN A 45 -3.57 6.34 2.99
CA GLN A 45 -2.44 6.00 3.86
C GLN A 45 -2.85 5.82 5.33
N SER A 46 -3.87 6.52 5.81
CA SER A 46 -4.36 6.41 7.20
C SER A 46 -4.82 5.00 7.57
N ARG A 47 -5.20 4.17 6.58
CA ARG A 47 -5.54 2.75 6.80
C ARG A 47 -4.32 1.93 7.21
N PHE A 48 -3.14 2.30 6.72
CA PHE A 48 -1.86 1.73 7.13
C PHE A 48 -1.38 2.47 8.38
N LYS A 49 -1.90 2.05 9.53
CA LYS A 49 -1.63 2.66 10.84
C LYS A 49 -0.13 2.96 11.03
N LEU A 50 0.16 4.16 11.54
CA LEU A 50 1.44 4.52 12.15
C LEU A 50 1.40 3.90 13.54
N SER A 51 2.08 2.77 13.73
CA SER A 51 2.42 2.27 15.06
C SER A 51 3.91 2.04 15.12
#